data_AF-A0A1V4X750-F1
#
_entry.id   AF-A0A1V4X750-F1
#
_cell.length_a   1.000
_cell.length_b   1.000
_cell.length_c   1.000
_cell.angle_alpha   90.00
_cell.angle_beta   90.00
_cell.angle_gamma   90.00
#
_symmetry.space_group_name_H-M   'P 1'
#
loop_
_entity.id
_entity.type
_entity.pdbx_description
1 polymer ?
#
loop_
_entity_poly.entity_id
_entity_poly.type
_entity_poly.pdbx_seq_one_letter_code
_entity_poly.pdbx_strand_id
1 'polypeptide(L)'
;MDILMNTGNDSRATGRPARQKDSERTRTVTAVRYKPIGVIRSPFREPEGTPIQPAAARGIRGCVELNPAYVRGLKDLDGFSHVMLIYHCNQAGPASLRVKPFLDDEERGVFATRSPSRPNAIGVSVVRLLVISRHVLHVENVDIVDGTPLLDIKPYVPQFDAAEDVRIGWVQKNTGKIEHTRDDGRFRTRNRSEKSK
;
A
#
# COMPACT_ATOMS: atom_id res chain seq x y z
N MET A 1 77.65 -39.02 27.60
CA MET A 1 76.95 -39.66 26.47
C MET A 1 75.48 -39.73 26.81
N ASP A 2 74.74 -38.80 26.22
CA ASP A 2 73.53 -39.06 25.44
C ASP A 2 72.21 -39.57 26.06
N ILE A 3 71.20 -38.68 25.90
CA ILE A 3 69.87 -38.90 25.27
C ILE A 3 68.73 -39.39 26.20
N LEU A 4 67.85 -38.46 26.62
CA LEU A 4 66.47 -38.15 26.11
C LEU A 4 65.41 -39.21 26.46
N MET A 5 64.52 -38.91 27.42
CA MET A 5 63.15 -38.36 27.27
C MET A 5 62.07 -39.40 26.95
N ASN A 6 61.08 -39.50 27.85
CA ASN A 6 59.67 -39.11 27.59
C ASN A 6 58.81 -39.44 28.84
N THR A 7 58.04 -38.48 29.37
CA THR A 7 56.93 -38.75 30.30
C THR A 7 55.66 -38.09 29.78
N GLY A 8 54.59 -38.87 29.77
CA GLY A 8 53.30 -38.53 29.20
C GLY A 8 52.45 -37.59 30.06
N ASN A 9 51.65 -36.80 29.34
CA ASN A 9 50.21 -36.55 29.50
C ASN A 9 49.56 -36.58 30.90
N ASP A 10 48.97 -35.46 31.36
CA ASP A 10 47.49 -35.31 31.43
C ASP A 10 47.00 -33.92 31.91
N SER A 11 46.22 -33.26 31.04
CA SER A 11 44.86 -32.73 31.26
C SER A 11 44.48 -31.54 32.19
N ARG A 12 43.61 -30.69 31.57
CA ARG A 12 42.45 -29.89 32.05
C ARG A 12 42.60 -28.36 32.26
N ALA A 13 41.99 -27.66 31.28
CA ALA A 13 40.97 -26.60 31.36
C ALA A 13 41.37 -25.25 32.03
N THR A 14 41.09 -24.07 31.49
CA THR A 14 39.84 -23.58 30.87
C THR A 14 40.11 -22.42 29.89
N GLY A 15 39.85 -22.61 28.59
CA GLY A 15 39.77 -21.52 27.61
C GLY A 15 38.32 -21.11 27.37
N ARG A 16 37.96 -19.85 27.63
CA ARG A 16 36.67 -19.26 27.20
C ARG A 16 36.55 -19.42 25.67
N PRO A 17 35.42 -19.90 25.12
CA PRO A 17 35.26 -19.91 23.68
C PRO A 17 35.13 -18.46 23.19
N ALA A 18 35.91 -18.15 22.16
CA ALA A 18 35.83 -16.89 21.44
C ALA A 18 34.40 -16.66 20.96
N ARG A 19 33.88 -15.43 21.16
CA ARG A 19 32.63 -14.97 20.56
C ARG A 19 32.70 -15.21 19.05
N GLN A 20 31.93 -16.19 18.60
CA GLN A 20 31.63 -16.37 17.19
C GLN A 20 30.89 -15.11 16.74
N LYS A 21 31.55 -14.29 15.93
CA LYS A 21 30.93 -13.15 15.25
C LYS A 21 29.90 -13.75 14.30
N ASP A 22 28.63 -13.74 14.69
CA ASP A 22 27.53 -13.89 13.74
C ASP A 22 27.66 -12.74 12.74
N SER A 23 28.18 -13.06 11.56
CA SER A 23 28.18 -12.16 10.44
C SER A 23 26.75 -12.05 9.95
N GLU A 24 26.10 -10.93 10.25
CA GLU A 24 24.84 -10.54 9.66
C GLU A 24 24.98 -10.55 8.14
N ARG A 25 24.48 -11.61 7.52
CA ARG A 25 24.39 -11.75 6.07
C ARG A 25 23.32 -10.77 5.61
N THR A 26 23.71 -9.52 5.33
CA THR A 26 22.82 -8.52 4.72
C THR A 26 22.32 -9.08 3.39
N ARG A 27 21.09 -9.62 3.39
CA ARG A 27 20.41 -10.03 2.15
C ARG A 27 20.18 -8.76 1.35
N THR A 28 20.85 -8.65 0.20
CA THR A 28 20.57 -7.60 -0.78
C THR A 28 19.11 -7.71 -1.21
N VAL A 29 18.32 -6.68 -0.89
CA VAL A 29 16.93 -6.60 -1.30
C VAL A 29 16.89 -6.17 -2.77
N THR A 30 16.40 -7.04 -3.65
CA THR A 30 16.20 -6.70 -5.07
C THR A 30 14.89 -5.92 -5.24
N ALA A 31 14.94 -4.81 -5.99
CA ALA A 31 13.76 -4.03 -6.31
C ALA A 31 12.75 -4.84 -7.14
N VAL A 32 11.47 -4.79 -6.77
CA VAL A 32 10.36 -5.39 -7.53
C VAL A 32 9.75 -4.33 -8.44
N ARG A 33 9.52 -4.67 -9.71
CA ARG A 33 8.91 -3.77 -10.71
C ARG A 33 7.60 -4.35 -11.21
N TYR A 34 6.55 -3.53 -11.20
CA TYR A 34 5.23 -3.87 -11.73
C TYR A 34 4.97 -3.08 -13.02
N LYS A 35 4.14 -3.65 -13.90
CA LYS A 35 3.58 -2.96 -15.07
C LYS A 35 2.10 -2.72 -14.80
N PRO A 36 1.58 -1.49 -15.02
CA PRO A 36 0.15 -1.25 -14.91
C PRO A 36 -0.65 -2.14 -15.86
N ILE A 37 -1.77 -2.67 -15.39
CA ILE A 37 -2.70 -3.48 -16.19
C ILE A 37 -3.83 -2.65 -16.80
N GLY A 38 -3.95 -1.39 -16.40
CA GLY A 38 -4.98 -0.47 -16.87
C GLY A 38 -4.86 0.91 -16.23
N VAL A 39 -5.89 1.72 -16.44
CA VAL A 39 -6.02 3.09 -15.91
C VAL A 39 -7.37 3.25 -15.25
N ILE A 40 -7.39 3.92 -14.10
CA ILE A 40 -8.62 4.26 -13.38
C ILE A 40 -9.06 5.65 -13.83
N ARG A 41 -10.34 5.77 -14.22
CA ARG A 41 -10.99 7.02 -14.62
C ARG A 41 -11.99 7.46 -13.57
N SER A 42 -11.96 8.73 -13.21
CA SER A 42 -12.80 9.28 -12.15
C SER A 42 -13.09 10.77 -12.38
N PRO A 43 -14.00 11.39 -11.62
CA PRO A 43 -14.24 12.83 -11.73
C PRO A 43 -13.15 13.69 -11.07
N PHE A 44 -12.16 13.08 -10.39
CA PHE A 44 -11.15 13.80 -9.61
C PHE A 44 -9.88 14.01 -10.41
N ARG A 45 -9.64 15.21 -10.92
CA ARG A 45 -8.46 15.48 -11.78
C ARG A 45 -7.14 15.59 -11.01
N GLU A 46 -7.23 15.86 -9.72
CA GLU A 46 -6.09 16.06 -8.81
C GLU A 46 -6.44 15.53 -7.41
N PRO A 47 -5.47 15.40 -6.48
CA PRO A 47 -5.72 14.81 -5.18
C PRO A 47 -6.66 15.66 -4.34
N GLU A 48 -6.50 16.98 -4.34
CA GLU A 48 -7.33 17.90 -3.57
C GLU A 48 -8.82 17.75 -3.94
N GLY A 49 -9.67 17.57 -2.94
CA GLY A 49 -11.10 17.31 -3.10
C GLY A 49 -11.47 15.83 -3.33
N THR A 50 -10.51 14.93 -3.53
CA THR A 50 -10.77 13.48 -3.65
C THR A 50 -11.22 12.91 -2.29
N PRO A 51 -12.26 12.05 -2.22
CA PRO A 51 -12.59 11.33 -1.00
C PRO A 51 -11.40 10.57 -0.45
N ILE A 52 -11.22 10.57 0.86
CA ILE A 52 -10.03 9.92 1.45
C ILE A 52 -10.10 8.39 1.45
N GLN A 53 -11.30 7.82 1.31
CA GLN A 53 -11.63 6.39 1.39
C GLN A 53 -12.95 6.10 0.66
N PRO A 54 -13.27 4.84 0.26
CA PRO A 54 -14.51 4.53 -0.47
C PRO A 54 -15.78 4.86 0.32
N ALA A 55 -15.73 4.77 1.66
CA ALA A 55 -16.82 5.17 2.54
C ALA A 55 -17.22 6.65 2.38
N ALA A 56 -16.26 7.51 2.00
CA ALA A 56 -16.46 8.93 1.75
C ALA A 56 -16.87 9.23 0.29
N ALA A 57 -16.85 8.20 -0.58
CA ALA A 57 -17.08 8.28 -2.02
C ALA A 57 -18.42 7.68 -2.45
N ARG A 58 -19.34 7.41 -1.51
CA ARG A 58 -20.60 6.70 -1.80
C ARG A 58 -21.32 7.30 -3.02
N GLY A 59 -21.63 6.47 -4.01
CA GLY A 59 -22.36 6.88 -5.21
C GLY A 59 -21.50 7.56 -6.29
N ILE A 60 -20.22 7.83 -6.02
CA ILE A 60 -19.33 8.46 -7.00
C ILE A 60 -18.89 7.40 -8.01
N ARG A 61 -19.24 7.63 -9.27
CA ARG A 61 -18.98 6.71 -10.37
C ARG A 61 -17.64 6.98 -11.03
N GLY A 62 -17.06 5.90 -11.56
CA GLY A 62 -15.88 5.93 -12.42
C GLY A 62 -15.82 4.67 -13.27
N CYS A 63 -14.70 4.48 -13.96
CA CYS A 63 -14.44 3.23 -14.65
C CYS A 63 -12.97 2.83 -14.57
N VAL A 64 -12.71 1.56 -14.83
CA VAL A 64 -11.37 1.00 -14.97
C VAL A 64 -11.20 0.56 -16.41
N GLU A 65 -10.32 1.23 -17.14
CA GLU A 65 -9.94 0.89 -18.51
C GLU A 65 -8.77 -0.09 -18.48
N LEU A 66 -9.06 -1.37 -18.72
CA LEU A 66 -8.04 -2.41 -18.74
C LEU A 66 -7.31 -2.42 -20.08
N ASN A 67 -5.99 -2.63 -20.06
CA ASN A 67 -5.23 -2.86 -21.28
C ASN A 67 -5.76 -4.15 -21.96
N PRO A 68 -6.05 -4.13 -23.28
CA PRO A 68 -6.58 -5.28 -24.01
C PRO A 68 -5.85 -6.60 -23.77
N ALA A 69 -4.53 -6.57 -23.52
CA ALA A 69 -3.73 -7.76 -23.24
C ALA A 69 -4.18 -8.54 -21.99
N TYR A 70 -4.87 -7.90 -21.04
CA TYR A 70 -5.29 -8.50 -19.76
C TYR A 70 -6.78 -8.84 -19.70
N VAL A 71 -7.57 -8.53 -20.73
CA VAL A 71 -9.04 -8.67 -20.74
C VAL A 71 -9.51 -10.09 -20.44
N ARG A 72 -8.75 -11.10 -20.90
CA ARG A 72 -9.06 -12.51 -20.62
C ARG A 72 -9.10 -12.83 -19.12
N GLY A 73 -8.41 -12.05 -18.29
CA GLY A 73 -8.42 -12.18 -16.83
C GLY A 73 -9.72 -11.73 -16.16
N LEU A 74 -10.64 -11.07 -16.89
CA LEU A 74 -11.93 -10.62 -16.37
C LEU A 74 -13.02 -11.69 -16.37
N LYS A 75 -12.73 -12.89 -16.89
CA LYS A 75 -13.69 -13.99 -16.93
C LYS A 75 -14.25 -14.25 -15.52
N ASP A 76 -15.58 -14.35 -15.43
CA ASP A 76 -16.36 -14.63 -14.21
C ASP A 76 -16.33 -13.50 -13.13
N LEU A 77 -15.67 -12.37 -13.39
CA LEU A 77 -15.59 -11.25 -12.44
C LEU A 77 -16.94 -10.55 -12.25
N ASP A 78 -17.84 -10.63 -13.22
CA ASP A 78 -19.22 -10.12 -13.17
C ASP A 78 -20.12 -10.88 -12.18
N GLY A 79 -19.69 -12.04 -11.70
CA GLY A 79 -20.32 -12.74 -10.58
C GLY A 79 -20.15 -12.05 -9.22
N PHE A 80 -19.27 -11.04 -9.11
CA PHE A 80 -19.00 -10.32 -7.87
C PHE A 80 -19.61 -8.91 -7.88
N SER A 81 -20.21 -8.50 -6.76
CA SER A 81 -20.75 -7.13 -6.62
C SER A 81 -19.70 -6.09 -6.25
N HIS A 82 -18.56 -6.52 -5.70
CA HIS A 82 -17.48 -5.66 -5.24
C HIS A 82 -16.12 -6.23 -5.60
N VAL A 83 -15.19 -5.34 -5.90
CA VAL A 83 -13.80 -5.69 -6.21
C VAL A 83 -12.85 -4.76 -5.45
N MET A 84 -11.68 -5.30 -5.10
CA MET A 84 -10.52 -4.54 -4.65
C MET A 84 -9.71 -4.10 -5.86
N LEU A 85 -9.49 -2.79 -5.99
CA LEU A 85 -8.53 -2.21 -6.92
C LEU A 85 -7.23 -1.97 -6.17
N ILE A 86 -6.12 -2.47 -6.69
CA ILE A 86 -4.77 -2.17 -6.21
C ILE A 86 -4.11 -1.28 -7.26
N TYR A 87 -3.61 -0.12 -6.85
CA TYR A 87 -3.17 0.91 -7.78
C TYR A 87 -1.95 1.67 -7.27
N HIS A 88 -1.24 2.36 -8.17
CA HIS A 88 -0.11 3.19 -7.81
C HIS A 88 -0.56 4.64 -7.64
N CYS A 89 -0.42 5.22 -6.44
CA CYS A 89 -0.71 6.62 -6.19
C CYS A 89 0.35 7.52 -6.84
N ASN A 90 0.31 7.64 -8.17
CA ASN A 90 1.31 8.28 -9.02
C ASN A 90 1.47 9.79 -8.79
N GLN A 91 0.50 10.42 -8.11
CA GLN A 91 0.58 11.84 -7.73
C GLN A 91 1.00 12.07 -6.27
N ALA A 92 1.25 11.00 -5.51
CA ALA A 92 1.74 11.10 -4.14
C ALA A 92 3.13 11.77 -4.11
N GLY A 93 3.33 12.67 -3.16
CA GLY A 93 4.60 13.30 -2.86
C GLY A 93 5.59 12.32 -2.22
N PRO A 94 6.81 12.79 -1.92
CA PRO A 94 7.86 11.95 -1.35
C PRO A 94 7.41 11.27 -0.06
N ALA A 95 7.86 10.03 0.13
CA ALA A 95 7.53 9.25 1.32
C ALA A 95 8.09 9.90 2.59
N SER A 96 7.30 9.88 3.67
CA SER A 96 7.74 10.16 5.03
C SER A 96 7.35 9.00 5.93
N LEU A 97 8.18 8.67 6.93
CA LEU A 97 7.85 7.64 7.92
C LEU A 97 6.85 8.13 8.96
N ARG A 98 6.63 9.44 9.05
CA ARG A 98 5.67 10.09 9.94
C ARG A 98 4.88 11.16 9.19
N VAL A 99 3.57 11.22 9.43
CA VAL A 99 2.63 12.09 8.70
C VAL A 99 1.52 12.58 9.63
N LYS A 100 0.91 13.73 9.30
CA LYS A 100 -0.38 14.14 9.87
C LYS A 100 -1.51 13.65 8.96
N PRO A 101 -2.24 12.58 9.32
CA PRO A 101 -3.27 12.01 8.46
C PRO A 101 -4.46 12.97 8.30
N PHE A 102 -5.37 12.70 7.36
CA PHE A 102 -6.53 13.58 7.14
C PHE A 102 -7.53 13.63 8.29
N LEU A 103 -7.58 12.57 9.10
CA LEU A 103 -8.58 12.41 10.17
C LEU A 103 -8.12 12.93 11.53
N ASP A 104 -6.86 13.34 11.68
CA ASP A 104 -6.25 13.67 12.97
C ASP A 104 -5.11 14.67 12.79
N ASP A 105 -4.92 15.57 13.75
CA ASP A 105 -3.90 16.62 13.69
C ASP A 105 -2.55 16.19 14.30
N GLU A 106 -2.58 15.10 15.07
CA GLU A 106 -1.41 14.47 15.66
C GLU A 106 -0.57 13.73 14.61
N GLU A 107 0.75 13.80 14.76
CA GLU A 107 1.65 13.05 13.89
C GLU A 107 1.57 11.54 14.20
N ARG A 108 1.41 10.73 13.15
CA ARG A 108 1.31 9.27 13.21
C ARG A 108 2.38 8.64 12.32
N GLY A 109 2.86 7.46 12.70
CA GLY A 109 3.71 6.66 11.80
C GLY A 109 2.94 6.29 10.53
N VAL A 110 3.55 6.40 9.36
CA VAL A 110 2.85 6.25 8.06
C VAL A 110 2.14 4.91 7.92
N PHE A 111 2.72 3.84 8.48
CA PHE A 111 2.13 2.50 8.47
C PHE A 111 0.91 2.34 9.39
N ALA A 112 0.72 3.24 10.35
CA ALA A 112 -0.50 3.34 11.16
C ALA A 112 -1.56 4.27 10.53
N THR A 113 -1.37 4.67 9.27
CA THR A 113 -2.29 5.51 8.50
C THR A 113 -2.56 4.91 7.13
N ARG A 114 -3.45 5.56 6.36
CA ARG A 114 -3.68 5.31 4.93
C ARG A 114 -3.21 6.47 4.04
N SER A 115 -2.20 7.25 4.48
CA SER A 115 -1.62 8.31 3.64
C SER A 115 -1.05 7.72 2.34
N PRO A 116 -1.19 8.42 1.19
CA PRO A 116 -0.68 7.96 -0.10
C PRO A 116 0.86 8.09 -0.23
N SER A 117 1.49 9.02 0.51
CA SER A 117 2.96 9.23 0.49
C SER A 117 3.69 8.22 1.36
N ARG A 118 3.89 7.01 0.82
CA ARG A 118 4.51 5.85 1.49
C ARG A 118 5.76 5.38 0.73
N PRO A 119 6.65 4.57 1.35
CA PRO A 119 7.81 4.00 0.64
C PRO A 119 7.46 3.28 -0.67
N ASN A 120 6.33 2.57 -0.69
CA ASN A 120 5.66 2.12 -1.90
C ASN A 120 4.27 2.75 -1.92
N ALA A 121 4.06 3.70 -2.82
CA ALA A 121 2.80 4.44 -2.96
C ALA A 121 1.74 3.55 -3.63
N ILE A 122 1.26 2.54 -2.90
CA ILE A 122 0.23 1.60 -3.32
C ILE A 122 -1.06 1.94 -2.56
N GLY A 123 -2.13 2.16 -3.31
CA GLY A 123 -3.48 2.33 -2.80
C GLY A 123 -4.31 1.07 -2.97
N VAL A 124 -5.34 0.92 -2.14
CA VAL A 124 -6.30 -0.17 -2.18
C VAL A 124 -7.69 0.39 -1.90
N SER A 125 -8.64 0.14 -2.81
CA SER A 125 -10.03 0.55 -2.66
C SER A 125 -10.97 -0.61 -2.95
N VAL A 126 -11.95 -0.81 -2.06
CA VAL A 126 -13.09 -1.70 -2.32
C VAL A 126 -14.17 -0.86 -3.01
N VAL A 127 -14.44 -1.15 -4.28
CA VAL A 127 -15.43 -0.45 -5.09
C VAL A 127 -16.58 -1.39 -5.45
N ARG A 128 -17.76 -0.81 -5.70
CA ARG A 128 -18.90 -1.58 -6.21
C ARG A 128 -18.74 -1.76 -7.72
N LEU A 129 -18.78 -3.00 -8.18
CA LEU A 129 -18.82 -3.34 -9.60
C LEU A 129 -20.26 -3.21 -10.11
N LEU A 130 -20.46 -2.41 -11.15
CA LEU A 130 -21.78 -2.19 -11.74
C LEU A 130 -21.99 -3.09 -12.97
N VAL A 131 -21.06 -3.05 -13.91
CA VAL A 131 -21.10 -3.82 -15.16
C VAL A 131 -19.71 -3.87 -15.79
N ILE A 132 -19.44 -4.95 -16.53
CA ILE A 132 -18.23 -5.10 -17.35
C ILE A 132 -18.63 -4.99 -18.84
N SER A 133 -18.00 -4.05 -19.54
CA SER A 133 -18.21 -3.79 -20.96
C SER A 133 -16.90 -3.96 -21.72
N ARG A 134 -16.68 -5.14 -22.31
CA ARG A 134 -15.42 -5.52 -22.99
C ARG A 134 -14.20 -5.44 -22.06
N HIS A 135 -13.46 -4.34 -22.13
CA HIS A 135 -12.23 -4.09 -21.35
C HIS A 135 -12.43 -3.00 -20.30
N VAL A 136 -13.67 -2.57 -20.06
CA VAL A 136 -14.00 -1.49 -19.14
C VAL A 136 -14.88 -2.03 -18.01
N LEU A 137 -14.46 -1.82 -16.76
CA LEU A 137 -15.28 -2.09 -15.58
C LEU A 137 -15.92 -0.77 -15.15
N HIS A 138 -17.24 -0.69 -15.15
CA HIS A 138 -17.96 0.45 -14.59
C HIS A 138 -18.13 0.22 -13.09
N VAL A 139 -17.71 1.20 -12.29
CA VAL A 139 -17.64 1.07 -10.83
C VAL A 139 -18.23 2.28 -10.12
N GLU A 140 -18.56 2.09 -8.84
CA GLU A 140 -19.06 3.11 -7.94
C GLU A 140 -18.30 3.06 -6.60
N ASN A 141 -18.34 4.15 -5.83
CA ASN A 141 -17.57 4.38 -4.61
C ASN A 141 -16.09 4.66 -4.87
N VAL A 142 -15.79 5.36 -5.98
CA VAL A 142 -14.43 5.66 -6.42
C VAL A 142 -13.85 6.84 -5.62
N ASP A 143 -12.73 6.61 -4.94
CA ASP A 143 -11.97 7.57 -4.12
C ASP A 143 -10.55 7.80 -4.69
N ILE A 144 -10.43 7.72 -6.02
CA ILE A 144 -9.15 7.61 -6.73
C ILE A 144 -9.05 8.73 -7.75
N VAL A 145 -7.87 9.35 -7.87
CA VAL A 145 -7.58 10.40 -8.86
C VAL A 145 -7.65 9.84 -10.29
N ASP A 146 -8.16 10.61 -11.24
CA ASP A 146 -8.24 10.27 -12.65
C ASP A 146 -6.85 10.02 -13.24
N GLY A 147 -6.76 9.02 -14.11
CA GLY A 147 -5.49 8.62 -14.73
C GLY A 147 -4.58 7.78 -13.82
N THR A 148 -5.05 7.39 -12.63
CA THR A 148 -4.27 6.55 -11.71
C THR A 148 -3.97 5.18 -12.34
N PRO A 149 -2.70 4.73 -12.38
CA PRO A 149 -2.34 3.42 -12.91
C PRO A 149 -2.85 2.27 -12.03
N LEU A 150 -3.61 1.35 -12.64
CA LEU A 150 -4.08 0.13 -11.99
C LEU A 150 -2.97 -0.93 -12.01
N LEU A 151 -2.72 -1.57 -10.86
CA LEU A 151 -1.75 -2.66 -10.73
C LEU A 151 -2.42 -4.04 -10.70
N ASP A 152 -3.56 -4.18 -10.02
CA ASP A 152 -4.25 -5.46 -9.86
C ASP A 152 -5.74 -5.28 -9.53
N ILE A 153 -6.54 -6.34 -9.76
CA ILE A 153 -7.97 -6.41 -9.42
C ILE A 153 -8.21 -7.74 -8.70
N LYS A 154 -8.92 -7.71 -7.57
CA LYS A 154 -9.33 -8.93 -6.85
C LYS A 154 -10.81 -8.87 -6.50
N PRO A 155 -11.55 -10.00 -6.51
CA PRO A 155 -12.90 -10.01 -5.94
C PRO A 155 -12.85 -9.70 -4.44
N TYR A 156 -13.84 -8.99 -3.93
CA TYR A 156 -14.03 -8.82 -2.49
C TYR A 156 -14.97 -9.91 -1.96
N VAL A 157 -14.52 -10.65 -0.96
CA VAL A 157 -15.27 -11.75 -0.34
C VAL A 157 -15.25 -11.55 1.18
N PRO A 158 -16.39 -11.17 1.78
CA PRO A 158 -16.45 -10.87 3.21
C PRO A 158 -15.87 -11.95 4.11
N GLN A 159 -16.05 -13.22 3.77
CA GLN A 159 -15.59 -14.36 4.57
C GLN A 159 -14.07 -14.41 4.79
N PHE A 160 -13.26 -13.77 3.94
CA PHE A 160 -11.83 -13.67 4.15
C PHE A 160 -11.31 -12.22 4.25
N ASP A 161 -12.04 -11.24 3.72
CA ASP A 161 -11.62 -9.84 3.72
C ASP A 161 -12.16 -9.04 4.92
N ALA A 162 -13.27 -9.45 5.51
CA ALA A 162 -13.86 -8.80 6.68
C ALA A 162 -13.37 -9.48 7.96
N ALA A 163 -12.56 -8.77 8.74
CA ALA A 163 -12.12 -9.23 10.05
C ALA A 163 -13.21 -8.97 11.12
N GLU A 164 -13.31 -9.89 12.06
CA GLU A 164 -14.11 -9.75 13.28
C GLU A 164 -13.26 -9.13 14.41
N ASP A 165 -13.90 -8.54 15.44
CA ASP A 165 -13.25 -7.96 16.62
C ASP A 165 -12.11 -6.96 16.34
N VAL A 166 -12.32 -6.10 15.34
CA VAL A 166 -11.31 -5.17 14.84
C VAL A 166 -11.05 -4.01 15.81
N ARG A 167 -9.76 -3.75 16.10
CA ARG A 167 -9.30 -2.52 16.76
C ARG A 167 -8.76 -1.52 15.75
N ILE A 168 -9.32 -0.31 15.71
CA ILE A 168 -8.95 0.74 14.72
C ILE A 168 -8.05 1.85 15.29
N GLY A 169 -7.56 1.69 16.53
CA GLY A 169 -6.58 2.59 17.13
C GLY A 169 -7.05 4.04 17.24
N TRP A 170 -6.20 5.00 16.85
CA TRP A 170 -6.49 6.43 16.96
C TRP A 170 -7.69 6.88 16.09
N VAL A 171 -8.04 6.10 15.05
CA VAL A 171 -9.18 6.38 14.18
C VAL A 171 -10.51 6.31 14.94
N GLN A 172 -10.57 5.53 16.03
CA GLN A 172 -11.79 5.37 16.86
C GLN A 172 -12.38 6.71 17.30
N LYS A 173 -11.53 7.72 17.58
CA LYS A 173 -11.95 9.04 18.04
C LYS A 173 -12.50 9.92 16.92
N ASN A 174 -12.26 9.55 15.67
CA ASN A 174 -12.49 10.39 14.49
C ASN A 174 -13.37 9.70 13.42
N THR A 175 -14.05 8.60 13.75
CA THR A 175 -14.86 7.83 12.80
C THR A 175 -15.97 8.65 12.15
N GLY A 176 -16.59 9.57 12.92
CA GLY A 176 -17.65 10.46 12.41
C GLY A 176 -17.19 11.45 11.33
N LYS A 177 -15.87 11.62 11.13
CA LYS A 177 -15.33 12.49 10.07
C LYS A 177 -15.19 11.76 8.73
N ILE A 178 -15.16 10.42 8.72
CA ILE A 178 -14.73 9.62 7.56
C ILE A 178 -15.56 9.94 6.32
N GLU A 179 -16.88 9.89 6.41
CA GLU A 179 -17.79 10.01 5.24
C GLU A 179 -17.67 11.36 4.51
N HIS A 180 -17.22 12.40 5.22
CA HIS A 180 -17.17 13.77 4.70
C HIS A 180 -15.75 14.26 4.41
N THR A 181 -14.73 13.54 4.86
CA THR A 181 -13.35 14.00 4.69
C THR A 181 -12.91 13.85 3.24
N ARG A 182 -12.22 14.88 2.74
CA ARG A 182 -11.57 14.93 1.43
C ARG A 182 -10.08 15.19 1.62
N ASP A 183 -9.28 14.75 0.66
CA ASP A 183 -7.87 15.10 0.58
C ASP A 183 -7.75 16.62 0.35
N ASP A 184 -6.84 17.26 1.08
CA ASP A 184 -6.58 18.70 1.07
C ASP A 184 -5.29 19.05 0.30
N GLY A 185 -4.79 18.12 -0.50
CA GLY A 185 -3.59 18.28 -1.32
C GLY A 185 -2.27 18.19 -0.54
N ARG A 186 -2.28 17.98 0.78
CA ARG A 186 -1.05 18.00 1.60
C ARG A 186 -0.02 16.94 1.21
N PHE A 187 -0.47 15.86 0.57
CA PHE A 187 0.39 14.75 0.13
C PHE A 187 0.68 14.76 -1.37
N ARG A 188 0.37 15.82 -2.12
CA ARG A 188 0.64 15.85 -3.57
C ARG A 188 2.11 16.17 -3.87
N THR A 189 2.61 15.65 -4.99
CA THR A 189 3.86 16.17 -5.57
C THR A 189 3.65 17.60 -6.02
N ARG A 190 4.35 18.57 -5.42
CA ARG A 190 4.33 19.96 -5.89
C ARG A 190 5.32 20.12 -7.04
N ASN A 191 4.84 20.59 -8.20
CA ASN A 191 5.74 21.01 -9.27
C ASN A 191 6.56 22.22 -8.80
N ARG A 192 7.86 22.23 -9.11
CA ARG A 192 8.79 23.31 -8.69
C ARG A 192 8.39 24.71 -9.20
N SER A 193 7.42 24.83 -10.11
CA SER A 193 6.90 26.09 -10.65
C SER A 193 5.94 26.85 -9.72
N GLU A 194 5.45 26.25 -8.63
CA GLU A 194 4.51 26.90 -7.70
C GLU A 194 5.19 27.67 -6.55
N LYS A 195 6.53 27.75 -6.53
CA LYS A 195 7.30 28.46 -5.49
C LYS A 195 7.62 29.93 -5.80
N SER A 196 7.06 30.50 -6.87
CA SER A 196 7.28 31.89 -7.25
C SER A 196 5.95 32.61 -7.48
N LYS A 197 5.19 32.84 -6.41
CA LYS A 197 4.25 33.96 -6.30
C LYS A 197 4.23 34.44 -4.86
#